data_AF-A0A2S4MDJ8-F1
#
_entry.id   AF-A0A2S4MDJ8-F1
#
_cell.length_a   1.000
_cell.length_b   1.000
_cell.length_c   1.000
_cell.angle_alpha   90.00
_cell.angle_beta   90.00
_cell.angle_gamma   90.00
#
_symmetry.space_group_name_H-M   'P 1'
#
loop_
_entity.id
_entity.type
_entity.pdbx_description
1 polymer ?
#
loop_
_entity_poly.entity_id
_entity_poly.type
_entity_poly.pdbx_seq_one_letter_code
_entity_poly.pdbx_strand_id
1 'polypeptide(L)'
;MNTIGYLTTASLMLGCAAYAAIASAKRFERHFPAPANDVPGTFGGAAAARLPHGVSMLSTALRQGLPELPQRMQSLPIDSRGFPLPYFVQWIDGKPDFRVIDNLKLAACIYYKRCWICGDELGQYKAFVIGPLAAVNRTSSEPPSHTDCAKFAAQACPFLTRPNAARRSAGMPANTQEAPGIMSKHNPGVTLVWVTRSFQTMHTKSGVLFSMGDAEQTFWYAGGRLASRDQVRTSLESSLPDLYDLAHAEGEAAVLELDTMVARATRYFPAHAASAMMGPPA
;
A
#
# COMPACT_ATOMS: atom_id res chain seq x y z
N MET A 1 -6.37 66.42 -4.01
CA MET A 1 -6.84 65.53 -2.93
C MET A 1 -6.42 64.13 -3.31
N ASN A 2 -5.33 63.67 -2.71
CA ASN A 2 -4.73 62.34 -2.89
C ASN A 2 -5.20 61.44 -1.77
N THR A 3 -5.66 60.23 -2.08
CA THR A 3 -5.61 59.09 -1.16
C THR A 3 -5.73 57.78 -1.94
N ILE A 4 -4.57 57.27 -2.36
CA ILE A 4 -4.35 55.86 -2.71
C ILE A 4 -4.15 55.13 -1.39
N GLY A 5 -5.08 54.25 -1.02
CA GLY A 5 -5.04 53.43 0.19
C GLY A 5 -4.89 51.96 -0.17
N TYR A 6 -3.67 51.46 0.00
CA TYR A 6 -3.31 50.04 0.04
C TYR A 6 -4.16 49.29 1.07
N LEU A 7 -4.92 48.27 0.64
CA LEU A 7 -5.40 47.21 1.52
C LEU A 7 -5.08 45.84 0.89
N THR A 8 -3.84 45.44 1.16
CA THR A 8 -3.45 44.11 1.65
C THR A 8 -4.19 42.88 1.11
N THR A 9 -3.53 42.23 0.16
CA THR A 9 -3.53 40.79 -0.12
C THR A 9 -3.25 39.96 1.14
N ALA A 10 -4.27 39.31 1.71
CA ALA A 10 -4.10 38.32 2.78
C ALA A 10 -5.31 37.37 2.91
N SER A 11 -5.59 36.52 1.91
CA SER A 11 -6.56 35.40 2.06
C SER A 11 -6.20 34.12 1.28
N LEU A 12 -4.94 33.91 0.87
CA LEU A 12 -4.55 32.83 -0.07
C LEU A 12 -3.77 31.67 0.59
N MET A 13 -4.09 31.28 1.83
CA MET A 13 -3.29 30.31 2.61
C MET A 13 -4.07 29.29 3.45
N LEU A 14 -5.30 28.89 3.08
CA LEU A 14 -6.08 27.91 3.87
C LEU A 14 -6.86 26.84 3.08
N GLY A 15 -6.49 26.55 1.83
CA GLY A 15 -7.17 25.55 0.98
C GLY A 15 -6.27 24.42 0.49
N CYS A 16 -5.29 23.96 1.29
CA CYS A 16 -4.25 23.02 0.84
C CYS A 16 -3.87 21.97 1.90
N ALA A 17 -4.75 21.66 2.85
CA ALA A 17 -4.36 20.86 4.01
C ALA A 17 -4.26 19.34 3.72
N ALA A 18 -4.91 18.82 2.67
CA ALA A 18 -4.86 17.39 2.35
C ALA A 18 -3.82 17.04 1.27
N TYR A 19 -3.61 17.92 0.28
CA TYR A 19 -2.68 17.68 -0.84
C TYR A 19 -1.30 18.34 -0.68
N ALA A 20 -1.20 19.54 -0.06
CA ALA A 20 0.10 20.20 0.16
C ALA A 20 0.93 19.59 1.31
N ALA A 21 0.42 18.58 2.01
CA ALA A 21 1.18 17.82 3.00
C ALA A 21 2.39 17.08 2.39
N ILE A 22 2.44 16.91 1.06
CA ILE A 22 3.57 16.32 0.36
C ILE A 22 4.78 17.28 0.31
N ALA A 23 4.58 18.61 0.40
CA ALA A 23 5.67 19.59 0.25
C ALA A 23 6.41 19.94 1.57
N SER A 24 5.83 19.63 2.75
CA SER A 24 6.39 20.03 4.05
C SER A 24 6.91 18.88 4.91
N ALA A 25 7.05 17.67 4.37
CA ALA A 25 7.47 16.47 5.11
C ALA A 25 8.98 16.40 5.44
N LYS A 26 9.66 17.54 5.60
CA LYS A 26 10.96 17.62 6.26
C LYS A 26 10.72 17.97 7.72
N ARG A 27 10.96 17.00 8.61
CA ARG A 27 11.19 17.14 10.07
C ARG A 27 10.01 16.79 10.99
N PHE A 28 9.54 15.55 10.99
CA PHE A 28 8.84 14.97 12.15
C PHE A 28 9.11 13.45 12.24
N GLU A 29 10.25 13.07 12.81
CA GLU A 29 10.63 11.66 13.09
C GLU A 29 10.25 11.17 14.50
N ARG A 30 9.56 11.99 15.30
CA ARG A 30 9.21 11.62 16.67
C ARG A 30 7.71 11.41 16.70
N HIS A 31 7.23 10.27 17.20
CA HIS A 31 6.00 10.10 18.01
C HIS A 31 5.49 8.65 18.09
N PHE A 32 6.11 7.65 17.45
CA PHE A 32 5.93 6.29 17.96
C PHE A 32 7.00 6.04 19.05
N PRO A 33 6.64 5.45 20.20
CA PRO A 33 7.65 4.85 21.05
C PRO A 33 8.35 3.78 20.21
N ALA A 34 9.68 3.78 20.18
CA ALA A 34 10.41 2.63 19.68
C ALA A 34 9.82 1.41 20.40
N PRO A 35 9.36 0.37 19.68
CA PRO A 35 8.85 -0.82 20.36
C PRO A 35 9.93 -1.29 21.33
N ALA A 36 9.57 -1.52 22.59
CA ALA A 36 10.50 -2.00 23.60
C ALA A 36 11.31 -3.16 23.00
N ASN A 37 12.62 -3.16 23.22
CA ASN A 37 13.58 -4.15 22.70
C ASN A 37 13.35 -5.58 23.24
N ASP A 38 12.12 -5.94 23.60
CA ASP A 38 11.75 -7.20 24.26
C ASP A 38 11.67 -8.39 23.30
N VAL A 39 12.43 -8.34 22.20
CA VAL A 39 12.89 -9.56 21.55
C VAL A 39 14.41 -9.67 21.70
N PRO A 40 14.90 -10.23 22.83
CA PRO A 40 16.30 -10.60 22.94
C PRO A 40 16.61 -11.72 21.95
N GLY A 41 17.59 -11.48 21.07
CA GLY A 41 18.43 -12.53 20.47
C GLY A 41 18.23 -12.82 18.98
N THR A 42 19.33 -12.66 18.24
CA THR A 42 19.62 -13.21 16.90
C THR A 42 18.83 -12.63 15.71
N PHE A 43 19.31 -11.54 15.11
CA PHE A 43 18.89 -11.07 13.78
C PHE A 43 19.92 -11.43 12.70
N GLY A 44 20.32 -12.70 12.68
CA GLY A 44 21.05 -13.34 11.59
C GLY A 44 20.38 -14.66 11.30
N GLY A 45 19.49 -14.68 10.31
CA GLY A 45 18.66 -15.84 9.97
C GLY A 45 17.17 -15.48 9.97
N ALA A 46 16.46 -15.97 8.95
CA ALA A 46 15.03 -15.80 8.75
C ALA A 46 14.29 -15.88 10.08
N ALA A 47 13.66 -14.78 10.49
CA ALA A 47 12.81 -14.76 11.67
C ALA A 47 11.54 -15.54 11.34
N ALA A 48 11.62 -16.88 11.43
CA ALA A 48 10.45 -17.72 11.51
C ALA A 48 9.67 -17.22 12.73
N ALA A 49 8.57 -16.52 12.49
CA ALA A 49 7.69 -16.05 13.55
C ALA A 49 7.32 -17.26 14.41
N ARG A 50 7.81 -17.32 15.66
CA ARG A 50 7.42 -18.38 16.58
C ARG A 50 5.91 -18.30 16.74
N LEU A 51 5.22 -19.34 16.30
CA LEU A 51 3.78 -19.43 16.39
C LEU A 51 3.36 -19.34 17.87
N PRO A 52 2.19 -18.73 18.17
CA PRO A 52 1.57 -18.86 19.48
C PRO A 52 1.46 -20.36 19.85
N HIS A 53 1.68 -20.70 21.12
CA HIS A 53 1.54 -22.09 21.56
C HIS A 53 0.06 -22.55 21.38
N GLY A 54 -0.16 -23.69 20.71
CA GLY A 54 -1.49 -24.31 20.55
C GLY A 54 -2.22 -24.09 19.22
N VAL A 55 -1.55 -23.62 18.16
CA VAL A 55 -2.20 -23.37 16.85
C VAL A 55 -2.37 -24.67 16.04
N SER A 56 -3.62 -25.14 15.90
CA SER A 56 -4.02 -26.37 15.18
C SER A 56 -4.49 -26.12 13.72
N MET A 57 -4.48 -24.87 13.24
CA MET A 57 -5.14 -24.47 11.98
C MET A 57 -4.19 -24.13 10.82
N LEU A 58 -2.93 -24.56 10.89
CA LEU A 58 -1.95 -24.31 9.83
C LEU A 58 -1.84 -25.50 8.89
N SER A 59 -1.88 -25.21 7.58
CA SER A 59 -1.51 -26.18 6.56
C SER A 59 0.02 -26.23 6.43
N THR A 60 0.55 -27.34 5.93
CA THR A 60 1.94 -27.42 5.46
C THR A 60 2.04 -27.27 3.95
N ALA A 61 0.92 -27.36 3.22
CA ALA A 61 0.87 -27.33 1.77
C ALA A 61 0.31 -26.00 1.25
N LEU A 62 1.01 -25.44 0.26
CA LEU A 62 0.52 -24.31 -0.52
C LEU A 62 -0.67 -24.73 -1.38
N ARG A 63 -1.61 -23.80 -1.54
CA ARG A 63 -2.76 -23.97 -2.42
C ARG A 63 -2.30 -24.13 -3.87
N GLN A 64 -2.94 -25.05 -4.59
CA GLN A 64 -2.71 -25.20 -6.03
C GLN A 64 -3.11 -23.95 -6.82
N GLY A 65 -2.35 -23.63 -7.87
CA GLY A 65 -2.59 -22.49 -8.75
C GLY A 65 -2.06 -21.15 -8.24
N LEU A 66 -1.36 -21.12 -7.10
CA LEU A 66 -0.60 -19.95 -6.69
C LEU A 66 0.65 -19.78 -7.58
N PRO A 67 1.12 -18.53 -7.79
CA PRO A 67 2.43 -18.29 -8.40
C PRO A 67 3.53 -18.88 -7.51
N GLU A 68 4.74 -19.01 -8.07
CA GLU A 68 5.91 -19.47 -7.32
C GLU A 68 6.12 -18.62 -6.06
N LEU A 69 6.28 -19.28 -4.92
CA LEU A 69 6.45 -18.60 -3.64
C LEU A 69 7.88 -18.04 -3.55
N PRO A 70 8.06 -16.71 -3.39
CA PRO A 70 9.39 -16.13 -3.23
C PRO A 70 10.16 -16.76 -2.07
N GLN A 71 11.48 -16.90 -2.22
CA GLN A 71 12.34 -17.54 -1.20
C GLN A 71 12.13 -16.98 0.21
N ARG A 72 11.99 -15.65 0.33
CA ARG A 72 11.78 -14.93 1.60
C ARG A 72 10.43 -15.23 2.26
N MET A 73 9.46 -15.73 1.49
CA MET A 73 8.14 -16.08 1.99
C MET A 73 8.04 -17.56 2.39
N GLN A 74 9.05 -18.39 2.10
CA GLN A 74 9.01 -19.83 2.38
C GLN A 74 8.99 -20.14 3.88
N SER A 75 9.47 -19.24 4.73
CA SER A 75 9.40 -19.36 6.19
C SER A 75 8.06 -18.92 6.78
N LEU A 76 7.16 -18.34 5.98
CA LEU A 76 5.86 -17.91 6.47
C LEU A 76 4.97 -19.12 6.76
N PRO A 77 4.24 -19.13 7.89
CA PRO A 77 3.24 -20.17 8.13
C PRO A 77 2.15 -20.12 7.06
N ILE A 78 1.54 -21.27 6.76
CA ILE A 78 0.48 -21.36 5.75
C ILE A 78 -0.86 -21.56 6.46
N ASP A 79 -1.86 -20.77 6.10
CA ASP A 79 -3.21 -20.88 6.65
C ASP A 79 -3.91 -22.18 6.21
N SER A 80 -5.04 -22.50 6.84
CA SER A 80 -5.82 -23.71 6.51
C SER A 80 -6.36 -23.74 5.06
N ARG A 81 -6.31 -22.62 4.33
CA ARG A 81 -6.73 -22.50 2.93
C ARG A 81 -5.57 -22.62 1.95
N GLY A 82 -4.35 -22.80 2.45
CA GLY A 82 -3.12 -22.95 1.68
C GLY A 82 -2.45 -21.63 1.26
N PHE A 83 -2.78 -20.49 1.91
CA PHE A 83 -2.12 -19.21 1.64
C PHE A 83 -1.04 -18.91 2.68
N PRO A 84 0.14 -18.39 2.28
CA PRO A 84 1.13 -17.91 3.23
C PRO A 84 0.53 -16.76 4.06
N LEU A 85 0.78 -16.75 5.37
CA LEU A 85 0.37 -15.71 6.30
C LEU A 85 1.34 -14.52 6.24
N PRO A 86 0.92 -13.36 5.69
CA PRO A 86 1.79 -12.19 5.70
C PRO A 86 2.14 -11.75 7.12
N TYR A 87 3.34 -11.19 7.27
CA TYR A 87 3.89 -10.71 8.53
C TYR A 87 2.88 -9.82 9.27
N PHE A 88 2.27 -8.84 8.60
CA PHE A 88 1.36 -7.87 9.20
C PHE A 88 0.11 -8.44 9.87
N VAL A 89 -0.26 -9.69 9.58
CA VAL A 89 -1.54 -10.26 10.05
C VAL A 89 -1.56 -10.36 11.57
N GLN A 90 -2.63 -9.83 12.17
CA GLN A 90 -2.91 -9.96 13.60
C GLN A 90 -3.40 -11.37 13.93
N TRP A 91 -2.95 -11.88 15.07
CA TRP A 91 -3.48 -13.10 15.67
C TRP A 91 -4.47 -12.75 16.78
N ILE A 92 -5.65 -13.37 16.75
CA ILE A 92 -6.75 -13.13 17.69
C ILE A 92 -7.23 -14.50 18.14
N ASP A 93 -7.18 -14.76 19.45
CA ASP A 93 -7.58 -16.04 20.05
C ASP A 93 -6.94 -17.27 19.34
N GLY A 94 -5.65 -17.15 19.02
CA GLY A 94 -4.88 -18.20 18.35
C GLY A 94 -5.18 -18.38 16.85
N LYS A 95 -5.95 -17.47 16.22
CA LYS A 95 -6.30 -17.52 14.79
C LYS A 95 -5.84 -16.26 14.06
N PRO A 96 -5.27 -16.38 12.85
CA PRO A 96 -4.91 -15.22 12.04
C PRO A 96 -6.15 -14.54 11.44
N ASP A 97 -6.24 -13.21 11.53
CA ASP A 97 -7.27 -12.42 10.87
C ASP A 97 -6.66 -11.45 9.84
N PHE A 98 -6.75 -11.80 8.56
CA PHE A 98 -6.22 -11.01 7.43
C PHE A 98 -6.84 -9.62 7.29
N ARG A 99 -7.93 -9.33 8.02
CA ARG A 99 -8.60 -8.03 8.01
C ARG A 99 -7.99 -7.06 9.01
N VAL A 100 -7.24 -7.58 9.99
CA VAL A 100 -6.71 -6.81 11.12
C VAL A 100 -5.19 -6.77 11.02
N ILE A 101 -4.66 -5.56 11.07
CA ILE A 101 -3.24 -5.29 11.07
C ILE A 101 -2.72 -5.35 12.51
N ASP A 102 -1.58 -6.01 12.70
CA ASP A 102 -0.84 -5.95 13.94
C ASP A 102 -0.04 -4.63 14.03
N ASN A 103 -0.46 -3.75 14.93
CA ASN A 103 0.13 -2.42 15.09
C ASN A 103 1.59 -2.44 15.58
N LEU A 104 2.00 -3.48 16.33
CA LEU A 104 3.40 -3.63 16.73
C LEU A 104 4.26 -3.99 15.52
N LYS A 105 3.74 -4.83 14.62
CA LYS A 105 4.40 -5.18 13.36
C LYS A 105 4.43 -4.00 12.38
N LEU A 106 3.38 -3.19 12.33
CA LEU A 106 3.37 -1.91 11.61
C LEU A 106 4.49 -0.99 12.09
N ALA A 107 4.59 -0.77 13.40
CA ALA A 107 5.69 0.00 13.98
C ALA A 107 7.05 -0.61 13.61
N ALA A 108 7.21 -1.94 13.71
CA ALA A 108 8.44 -2.62 13.34
C ALA A 108 8.83 -2.43 11.85
N CYS A 109 7.86 -2.46 10.93
CA CYS A 109 8.09 -2.17 9.51
C CYS A 109 8.59 -0.74 9.28
N ILE A 110 8.08 0.22 10.04
CA ILE A 110 8.47 1.64 9.92
C ILE A 110 9.86 1.89 10.48
N TYR A 111 10.12 1.41 11.70
CA TYR A 111 11.36 1.62 12.43
C TYR A 111 12.52 0.80 11.89
N TYR A 112 12.31 -0.51 11.77
CA TYR A 112 13.36 -1.46 11.38
C TYR A 112 13.38 -1.72 9.88
N LYS A 113 12.63 -0.94 9.08
CA LYS A 113 12.55 -1.06 7.62
C LYS A 113 12.28 -2.49 7.18
N ARG A 114 11.31 -3.16 7.82
CA ARG A 114 10.92 -4.54 7.49
C ARG A 114 9.88 -4.57 6.39
N CYS A 115 9.94 -5.62 5.58
CA CYS A 115 8.97 -5.92 4.54
C CYS A 115 7.60 -6.20 5.17
N TRP A 116 6.59 -5.52 4.64
CA TRP A 116 5.21 -5.66 5.11
C TRP A 116 4.68 -7.10 5.01
N ILE A 117 5.16 -7.86 4.03
CA ILE A 117 4.68 -9.21 3.72
C ILE A 117 5.53 -10.29 4.40
N CYS A 118 6.85 -10.29 4.27
CA CYS A 118 7.67 -11.37 4.84
C CYS A 118 8.29 -11.04 6.21
N GLY A 119 8.36 -9.77 6.61
CA GLY A 119 8.94 -9.35 7.89
C GLY A 119 10.47 -9.24 7.91
N ASP A 120 11.17 -9.63 6.83
CA ASP A 120 12.62 -9.46 6.66
C ASP A 120 13.00 -8.00 6.36
N GLU A 121 14.27 -7.64 6.57
CA GLU A 121 14.79 -6.30 6.29
C GLU A 121 14.71 -5.93 4.79
N LEU A 122 14.29 -4.70 4.51
CA LEU A 122 14.19 -4.15 3.16
C LEU A 122 15.54 -3.63 2.66
N GLY A 123 16.01 -4.19 1.55
CA GLY A 123 17.11 -3.61 0.76
C GLY A 123 16.70 -2.33 0.02
N GLN A 124 17.54 -1.81 -0.87
CA GLN A 124 17.37 -0.46 -1.46
C GLN A 124 16.00 -0.16 -2.10
N TYR A 125 15.37 -1.14 -2.74
CA TYR A 125 14.08 -0.97 -3.42
C TYR A 125 12.90 -1.24 -2.51
N LYS A 126 11.91 -0.34 -2.54
CA LYS A 126 10.71 -0.38 -1.71
C LYS A 126 9.51 -0.51 -2.64
N ALA A 127 8.76 -1.61 -2.51
CA ALA A 127 7.61 -1.89 -3.35
C ALA A 127 6.29 -1.69 -2.59
N PHE A 128 5.38 -0.90 -3.12
CA PHE A 128 4.05 -0.68 -2.56
C PHE A 128 3.01 -1.37 -3.43
N VAL A 129 2.08 -2.10 -2.81
CA VAL A 129 0.94 -2.74 -3.48
C VAL A 129 -0.25 -1.80 -3.36
N ILE A 130 -0.60 -1.12 -4.44
CA ILE A 130 -1.55 0.01 -4.42
C ILE A 130 -2.58 -0.09 -5.55
N GLY A 131 -3.68 0.66 -5.42
CA GLY A 131 -4.66 0.83 -6.50
C GLY A 131 -4.29 1.98 -7.45
N PRO A 132 -5.04 2.17 -8.57
CA PRO A 132 -4.77 3.22 -9.55
C PRO A 132 -4.80 4.64 -8.97
N LEU A 133 -5.75 4.95 -8.07
CA LEU A 133 -5.83 6.28 -7.45
C LEU A 133 -4.59 6.62 -6.61
N ALA A 134 -4.01 5.63 -5.93
CA ALA A 134 -2.79 5.80 -5.16
C ALA A 134 -1.56 6.06 -6.05
N ALA A 135 -1.61 5.68 -7.34
CA ALA A 135 -0.58 6.07 -8.31
C ALA A 135 -0.67 7.58 -8.68
N VAL A 136 -1.86 8.17 -8.59
CA VAL A 136 -2.10 9.61 -8.82
C VAL A 136 -1.59 10.43 -7.64
N ASN A 137 -2.04 10.10 -6.42
CA ASN A 137 -1.67 10.86 -5.22
C ASN A 137 -0.36 10.45 -4.56
N ARG A 138 0.21 9.32 -4.99
CA ARG A 138 1.46 8.75 -4.45
C ARG A 138 1.40 8.50 -2.95
N THR A 139 0.25 8.09 -2.44
CA THR A 139 0.09 7.72 -1.03
C THR A 139 -0.27 6.25 -0.88
N SER A 140 0.25 5.62 0.18
CA SER A 140 -0.13 4.28 0.62
C SER A 140 -0.47 4.32 2.10
N SER A 141 -1.45 3.53 2.52
CA SER A 141 -1.74 3.26 3.95
C SER A 141 -0.96 2.08 4.50
N GLU A 142 -0.26 1.35 3.64
CA GLU A 142 0.54 0.18 3.99
C GLU A 142 2.04 0.45 3.78
N PRO A 143 2.92 -0.06 4.68
CA PRO A 143 4.37 0.01 4.51
C PRO A 143 4.87 -0.71 3.24
N PRO A 144 6.10 -0.42 2.79
CA PRO A 144 6.66 -1.11 1.65
C PRO A 144 7.01 -2.58 1.93
N SER A 145 7.11 -3.33 0.83
CA SER A 145 7.55 -4.72 0.76
C SER A 145 8.76 -4.87 -0.15
N HIS A 146 9.39 -6.05 -0.15
CA HIS A 146 10.27 -6.45 -1.25
C HIS A 146 9.46 -6.59 -2.55
N THR A 147 10.11 -6.36 -3.69
CA THR A 147 9.45 -6.38 -5.00
C THR A 147 8.83 -7.74 -5.34
N ASP A 148 9.51 -8.84 -5.03
CA ASP A 148 9.02 -10.21 -5.25
C ASP A 148 7.81 -10.54 -4.36
N CYS A 149 7.85 -10.16 -3.09
CA CYS A 149 6.74 -10.31 -2.15
C CYS A 149 5.51 -9.52 -2.60
N ALA A 150 5.71 -8.27 -3.04
CA ALA A 150 4.65 -7.41 -3.56
C ALA A 150 4.00 -7.97 -4.84
N LYS A 151 4.82 -8.47 -5.78
CA LYS A 151 4.33 -9.14 -7.00
C LYS A 151 3.53 -10.39 -6.66
N PHE A 152 4.04 -11.24 -5.77
CA PHE A 152 3.32 -12.42 -5.30
C PHE A 152 1.96 -12.02 -4.72
N ALA A 153 1.89 -11.00 -3.85
CA ALA A 153 0.63 -10.54 -3.27
C ALA A 153 -0.37 -10.06 -4.36
N ALA A 154 0.07 -9.27 -5.33
CA ALA A 154 -0.78 -8.81 -6.44
C ALA A 154 -1.33 -9.96 -7.31
N GLN A 155 -0.61 -11.08 -7.38
CA GLN A 155 -0.96 -12.26 -8.17
C GLN A 155 -1.75 -13.32 -7.40
N ALA A 156 -1.57 -13.40 -6.08
CA ALA A 156 -2.09 -14.48 -5.24
C ALA A 156 -3.24 -14.06 -4.33
N CYS A 157 -3.30 -12.79 -3.92
CA CYS A 157 -4.26 -12.34 -2.91
C CYS A 157 -5.70 -12.46 -3.43
N PRO A 158 -6.59 -13.20 -2.75
CA PRO A 158 -7.99 -13.34 -3.18
C PRO A 158 -8.76 -12.01 -3.22
N PHE A 159 -8.35 -11.04 -2.41
CA PHE A 159 -8.94 -9.69 -2.46
C PHE A 159 -8.48 -8.96 -3.72
N LEU A 160 -7.17 -8.90 -4.00
CA LEU A 160 -6.62 -8.14 -5.14
C LEU A 160 -6.95 -8.77 -6.50
N THR A 161 -7.02 -10.10 -6.57
CA THR A 161 -7.24 -10.84 -7.83
C THR A 161 -8.69 -10.94 -8.25
N ARG A 162 -9.65 -10.52 -7.42
CA ARG A 162 -11.09 -10.60 -7.72
C ARG A 162 -11.67 -9.19 -7.81
N PRO A 163 -11.99 -8.71 -9.02
CA PRO A 163 -12.70 -7.44 -9.19
C PRO A 163 -13.96 -7.39 -8.33
N ASN A 164 -14.28 -6.22 -7.77
CA ASN A 164 -15.44 -6.00 -6.90
C ASN A 164 -15.47 -6.86 -5.61
N ALA A 165 -14.36 -7.49 -5.21
CA ALA A 165 -14.29 -8.15 -3.91
C ALA A 165 -14.59 -7.14 -2.80
N ALA A 166 -15.59 -7.45 -1.97
CA ALA A 166 -15.94 -6.64 -0.81
C ALA A 166 -15.05 -7.00 0.38
N ARG A 167 -14.65 -5.98 1.16
CA ARG A 167 -14.02 -6.20 2.47
C ARG A 167 -15.07 -6.78 3.41
N ARG A 168 -14.74 -7.87 4.10
CA ARG A 168 -15.67 -8.54 5.02
C ARG A 168 -15.68 -7.83 6.38
N SER A 169 -16.79 -7.23 6.76
CA SER A 169 -16.98 -6.57 8.07
C SER A 169 -17.61 -7.48 9.14
N ALA A 170 -18.24 -8.59 8.75
CA ALA A 170 -18.92 -9.49 9.67
C ALA A 170 -17.97 -10.06 10.74
N GLY A 171 -18.32 -9.89 12.02
CA GLY A 171 -17.50 -10.38 13.14
C GLY A 171 -16.11 -9.74 13.19
N MET A 172 -15.96 -8.47 12.82
CA MET A 172 -14.73 -7.74 13.11
C MET A 172 -14.65 -7.45 14.63
N PRO A 173 -13.45 -7.56 15.23
CA PRO A 173 -13.24 -7.16 16.62
C PRO A 173 -13.62 -5.68 16.84
N ALA A 174 -14.27 -5.39 17.96
CA ALA A 174 -14.80 -4.04 18.27
C ALA A 174 -13.73 -2.94 18.29
N ASN A 175 -12.46 -3.28 18.56
CA ASN A 175 -11.34 -2.33 18.66
C ASN A 175 -10.45 -2.31 17.40
N THR A 176 -10.98 -2.75 16.25
CA THR A 176 -10.24 -2.73 14.98
C THR A 176 -10.12 -1.29 14.50
N GLN A 177 -8.89 -0.81 14.33
CA GLN A 177 -8.64 0.51 13.72
C GLN A 177 -8.81 0.42 12.21
N GLU A 178 -9.49 1.41 11.63
CA GLU A 178 -9.55 1.57 10.18
C GLU A 178 -8.19 2.02 9.64
N ALA A 179 -7.89 1.64 8.40
CA ALA A 179 -6.68 2.10 7.75
C ALA A 179 -6.72 3.63 7.58
N PRO A 180 -5.58 4.33 7.76
CA PRO A 180 -5.54 5.78 7.57
C PRO A 180 -5.82 6.16 6.11
N GLY A 181 -6.37 7.36 5.92
CA GLY A 181 -6.72 7.92 4.60
C GLY A 181 -8.16 7.63 4.16
N ILE A 182 -8.51 8.08 2.97
CA ILE A 182 -9.80 7.81 2.34
C ILE A 182 -9.64 6.55 1.48
N MET A 183 -10.22 5.45 1.92
CA MET A 183 -10.20 4.21 1.14
C MET A 183 -11.19 4.27 -0.01
N SER A 184 -10.80 3.77 -1.18
CA SER A 184 -11.77 3.56 -2.26
C SER A 184 -12.85 2.57 -1.81
N LYS A 185 -14.12 2.92 -2.08
CA LYS A 185 -15.30 2.14 -1.67
C LYS A 185 -15.39 0.79 -2.38
N HIS A 186 -14.74 0.64 -3.53
CA HIS A 186 -14.79 -0.56 -4.35
C HIS A 186 -13.37 -1.04 -4.72
N ASN A 187 -13.23 -2.35 -4.93
CA ASN A 187 -12.01 -2.90 -5.48
C ASN A 187 -11.94 -2.55 -6.98
N PRO A 188 -10.93 -1.76 -7.42
CA PRO A 188 -10.85 -1.26 -8.79
C PRO A 188 -10.55 -2.34 -9.83
N GLY A 189 -10.29 -3.58 -9.42
CA GLY A 189 -9.99 -4.72 -10.30
C GLY A 189 -8.59 -4.69 -10.92
N VAL A 190 -7.82 -3.63 -10.64
CA VAL A 190 -6.44 -3.43 -11.05
C VAL A 190 -5.59 -3.10 -9.83
N THR A 191 -4.42 -3.74 -9.73
CA THR A 191 -3.42 -3.52 -8.70
C THR A 191 -2.11 -3.10 -9.34
N LEU A 192 -1.39 -2.18 -8.70
CA LEU A 192 -0.06 -1.74 -9.07
C LEU A 192 0.94 -2.13 -8.00
N VAL A 193 2.05 -2.72 -8.42
CA VAL A 193 3.29 -2.76 -7.64
C VAL A 193 4.14 -1.56 -8.04
N TRP A 194 4.19 -0.54 -7.19
CA TRP A 194 5.00 0.67 -7.35
C TRP A 194 6.35 0.50 -6.65
N VAL A 195 7.44 0.41 -7.42
CA VAL A 195 8.79 0.26 -6.88
C VAL A 195 9.51 1.60 -6.90
N THR A 196 9.99 2.04 -5.74
CA THR A 196 10.75 3.29 -5.57
C THR A 196 11.96 3.09 -4.67
N ARG A 197 12.88 4.05 -4.62
CA ARG A 197 14.01 4.08 -3.68
C ARG A 197 13.72 4.88 -2.42
N SER A 198 12.69 5.74 -2.43
CA SER A 198 12.42 6.66 -1.34
C SER A 198 10.93 6.73 -1.02
N PHE A 199 10.64 6.94 0.26
CA PHE A 199 9.32 7.27 0.75
C PHE A 199 9.46 8.11 2.02
N GLN A 200 8.39 8.81 2.38
CA GLN A 200 8.28 9.56 3.63
C GLN A 200 7.04 9.10 4.39
N THR A 201 7.13 9.06 5.72
CA THR A 201 5.98 8.81 6.58
C THR A 201 5.25 10.11 6.88
N MET A 202 3.93 10.10 6.78
CA MET A 202 3.05 11.22 7.09
C MET A 202 2.11 10.79 8.22
N HIS A 203 2.17 11.48 9.35
CA HIS A 203 1.28 11.20 10.48
C HIS A 203 -0.06 11.92 10.29
N THR A 204 -1.15 11.18 10.43
CA THR A 204 -2.52 11.70 10.40
C THR A 204 -3.18 11.45 11.76
N LYS A 205 -4.37 12.01 11.97
CA LYS A 205 -5.17 11.72 13.17
C LYS A 205 -5.56 10.25 13.29
N SER A 206 -5.63 9.53 12.17
CA SER A 206 -6.07 8.13 12.09
C SER A 206 -4.95 7.11 11.91
N GLY A 207 -3.69 7.54 11.84
CA GLY A 207 -2.55 6.63 11.71
C GLY A 207 -1.40 7.23 10.90
N VAL A 208 -0.73 6.38 10.12
CA VAL A 208 0.43 6.76 9.30
C VAL A 208 0.17 6.44 7.84
N LEU A 209 0.44 7.42 6.98
CA LEU A 209 0.46 7.27 5.53
C LEU A 209 1.91 7.30 5.04
N PHE A 210 2.13 6.76 3.84
CA PHE A 210 3.42 6.70 3.18
C PHE A 210 3.35 7.48 1.87
N SER A 211 4.07 8.61 1.79
CA SER A 211 4.27 9.36 0.55
C SER A 211 5.39 8.72 -0.24
N MET A 212 5.09 8.24 -1.45
CA MET A 212 6.00 7.49 -2.30
C MET A 212 6.82 8.43 -3.21
N GLY A 213 8.11 8.17 -3.33
CA GLY A 213 8.97 8.80 -4.32
C GLY A 213 8.62 8.38 -5.76
N ASP A 214 9.37 8.91 -6.73
CA ASP A 214 9.22 8.51 -8.13
C ASP A 214 9.42 7.01 -8.32
N ALA A 215 8.66 6.42 -9.25
CA ALA A 215 8.80 5.01 -9.54
C ALA A 215 10.06 4.75 -10.37
N GLU A 216 10.84 3.77 -9.94
CA GLU A 216 11.89 3.15 -10.73
C GLU A 216 11.31 2.06 -11.65
N GLN A 217 10.31 1.33 -11.15
CA GLN A 217 9.63 0.26 -11.87
C GLN A 217 8.16 0.19 -11.45
N THR A 218 7.30 -0.21 -12.39
CA THR A 218 5.87 -0.41 -12.15
C THR A 218 5.41 -1.72 -12.77
N PHE A 219 4.65 -2.50 -12.00
CA PHE A 219 4.04 -3.74 -12.48
C PHE A 219 2.53 -3.69 -12.23
N TRP A 220 1.75 -3.67 -13.30
CA TRP A 220 0.29 -3.60 -13.22
C TRP A 220 -0.31 -4.98 -13.37
N TYR A 221 -1.31 -5.30 -12.55
CA TYR A 221 -2.00 -6.58 -12.53
C TYR A 221 -3.51 -6.41 -12.58
N ALA A 222 -4.19 -7.28 -13.32
CA ALA A 222 -5.64 -7.41 -13.36
C ALA A 222 -5.99 -8.90 -13.26
N GLY A 223 -6.77 -9.29 -12.26
CA GLY A 223 -7.10 -10.71 -12.05
C GLY A 223 -5.89 -11.61 -11.80
N GLY A 224 -4.83 -11.07 -11.18
CA GLY A 224 -3.57 -11.78 -10.90
C GLY A 224 -2.63 -11.97 -12.11
N ARG A 225 -2.97 -11.43 -13.28
CA ARG A 225 -2.12 -11.43 -14.49
C ARG A 225 -1.70 -10.01 -14.83
N LEU A 226 -0.66 -9.84 -15.64
CA LEU A 226 -0.24 -8.51 -16.09
C LEU A 226 -1.39 -7.79 -16.79
N ALA A 227 -1.65 -6.55 -16.38
CA ALA A 227 -2.71 -5.73 -16.94
C ALA A 227 -2.29 -5.06 -18.24
N SER A 228 -3.23 -4.92 -19.17
CA SER A 228 -3.06 -4.07 -20.34
C SER A 228 -3.20 -2.59 -19.98
N ARG A 229 -2.68 -1.72 -20.83
CA ARG A 229 -2.87 -0.26 -20.71
C ARG A 229 -4.35 0.13 -20.63
N ASP A 230 -5.21 -0.51 -21.43
CA ASP A 230 -6.63 -0.20 -21.45
C ASP A 230 -7.32 -0.64 -20.15
N GLN A 231 -6.97 -1.80 -19.59
CA GLN A 231 -7.49 -2.21 -18.28
C GLN A 231 -7.12 -1.22 -17.18
N VAL A 232 -5.86 -0.76 -17.18
CA VAL A 232 -5.39 0.26 -16.22
C VAL A 232 -6.14 1.58 -16.42
N ARG A 233 -6.30 2.03 -17.67
CA ARG A 233 -7.00 3.28 -18.00
C ARG A 233 -8.46 3.23 -17.56
N THR A 234 -9.21 2.20 -17.97
CA THR A 234 -10.62 2.03 -17.59
C THR A 234 -10.80 1.97 -16.08
N SER A 235 -9.91 1.26 -15.38
CA SER A 235 -9.94 1.18 -13.92
C SER A 235 -9.74 2.57 -13.28
N LEU A 236 -8.75 3.34 -13.73
CA LEU A 236 -8.51 4.69 -13.23
C LEU A 236 -9.69 5.62 -13.53
N GLU A 237 -10.15 5.66 -14.77
CA GLU A 237 -11.26 6.51 -15.22
C GLU A 237 -12.54 6.26 -14.41
N SER A 238 -12.81 5.00 -14.03
CA SER A 238 -13.97 4.66 -13.22
C SER A 238 -13.89 5.19 -11.77
N SER A 239 -12.68 5.42 -11.25
CA SER A 239 -12.45 5.90 -9.89
C SER A 239 -12.14 7.40 -9.79
N LEU A 240 -11.83 8.07 -10.91
CA LEU A 240 -11.49 9.50 -10.92
C LEU A 240 -12.62 10.43 -10.49
N PRO A 241 -13.92 10.19 -10.81
CA PRO A 241 -14.99 11.10 -10.40
C PRO A 241 -14.99 11.40 -8.90
N ASP A 242 -14.77 10.39 -8.05
CA ASP A 242 -14.70 10.56 -6.59
C ASP A 242 -13.57 11.53 -6.17
N LEU A 243 -12.45 11.57 -6.90
CA LEU A 243 -11.35 12.51 -6.63
C LEU A 243 -11.64 13.92 -7.16
N TYR A 244 -12.28 14.03 -8.33
CA TYR A 244 -12.67 15.32 -8.87
C TYR A 244 -13.75 15.99 -8.03
N ASP A 245 -14.70 15.23 -7.47
CA ASP A 245 -15.70 15.78 -6.54
C ASP A 245 -15.03 16.43 -5.32
N LEU A 246 -14.00 15.78 -4.75
CA LEU A 246 -13.20 16.33 -3.66
C LEU A 246 -12.41 17.56 -4.10
N ALA A 247 -11.74 17.51 -5.25
CA ALA A 247 -10.96 18.63 -5.77
C ALA A 247 -11.84 19.85 -6.09
N HIS A 248 -13.04 19.64 -6.65
CA HIS A 248 -14.02 20.70 -6.89
C HIS A 248 -14.50 21.35 -5.60
N ALA A 249 -14.69 20.57 -4.53
CA ALA A 249 -15.05 21.11 -3.22
C ALA A 249 -13.93 21.98 -2.60
N GLU A 250 -12.66 21.73 -2.97
CA GLU A 250 -11.51 22.52 -2.53
C GLU A 250 -11.23 23.76 -3.41
N GLY A 251 -11.60 23.71 -4.70
CA GLY A 251 -11.56 24.83 -5.64
C GLY A 251 -10.68 24.58 -6.87
N GLU A 252 -10.65 25.57 -7.78
CA GLU A 252 -10.02 25.43 -9.12
C GLU A 252 -8.53 25.03 -9.07
N ALA A 253 -7.78 25.55 -8.09
CA ALA A 253 -6.36 25.21 -7.92
C ALA A 253 -6.15 23.70 -7.63
N ALA A 254 -7.03 23.10 -6.82
CA ALA A 254 -6.97 21.67 -6.50
C ALA A 254 -7.32 20.80 -7.72
N VAL A 255 -8.26 21.25 -8.56
CA VAL A 255 -8.59 20.59 -9.82
C VAL A 255 -7.39 20.58 -10.78
N LEU A 256 -6.72 21.72 -10.94
CA LEU A 256 -5.52 21.82 -11.79
C LEU A 256 -4.36 20.97 -11.27
N GLU A 257 -4.19 20.91 -9.95
CA GLU A 257 -3.22 20.01 -9.33
C GLU A 257 -3.54 18.54 -9.61
N LEU A 258 -4.82 18.14 -9.44
CA LEU A 258 -5.28 16.79 -9.75
C LEU A 258 -5.04 16.42 -11.22
N ASP A 259 -5.35 17.31 -12.17
CA ASP A 259 -5.07 17.10 -13.60
C ASP A 259 -3.59 16.84 -13.85
N THR A 260 -2.71 17.62 -13.21
CA THR A 260 -1.25 17.46 -13.30
C THR A 260 -0.79 16.11 -12.73
N MET A 261 -1.39 15.69 -11.61
CA MET A 261 -1.10 14.40 -10.97
C MET A 261 -1.56 13.23 -11.83
N VAL A 262 -2.76 13.31 -12.42
CA VAL A 262 -3.28 12.31 -13.35
C VAL A 262 -2.36 12.19 -14.56
N ALA A 263 -2.02 13.31 -15.21
CA ALA A 263 -1.13 13.31 -16.36
C ALA A 263 0.22 12.65 -16.04
N ARG A 264 0.79 12.91 -14.86
CA ARG A 264 2.03 12.29 -14.38
C ARG A 264 1.87 10.78 -14.12
N ALA A 265 0.76 10.34 -13.55
CA ALA A 265 0.50 8.92 -13.29
C ALA A 265 0.40 8.10 -14.59
N THR A 266 -0.19 8.65 -15.66
CA THR A 266 -0.34 7.94 -16.95
C THR A 266 0.99 7.57 -17.62
N ARG A 267 2.09 8.22 -17.23
CA ARG A 267 3.46 7.90 -17.70
C ARG A 267 3.93 6.53 -17.23
N TYR A 268 3.36 6.04 -16.12
CA TYR A 268 3.71 4.76 -15.52
C TYR A 268 2.78 3.62 -15.94
N PHE A 269 1.83 3.89 -16.83
CA PHE A 269 0.97 2.84 -17.37
C PHE A 269 1.78 1.91 -18.26
N PRO A 270 1.37 0.64 -18.42
CA PRO A 270 2.03 -0.28 -19.34
C PRO A 270 2.14 0.35 -20.74
N ALA A 271 3.29 0.12 -21.40
CA ALA A 271 3.38 0.28 -22.86
C ALA A 271 2.38 -0.69 -23.51
N HIS A 272 1.87 -0.35 -24.70
CA HIS A 272 0.71 -0.98 -25.35
C HIS A 272 0.51 -2.50 -25.14
N ALA A 273 -0.78 -2.90 -25.08
CA ALA A 273 -1.37 -4.22 -24.89
C ALA A 273 -0.37 -5.36 -24.63
N ALA A 274 -0.35 -5.87 -23.39
CA ALA A 274 0.47 -6.97 -22.89
C ALA A 274 1.01 -7.86 -24.02
N SER A 275 2.17 -7.49 -24.58
CA SER A 275 2.93 -8.43 -25.39
C SER A 275 3.21 -9.57 -24.45
N ALA A 276 2.68 -10.74 -24.77
CA ALA A 276 3.05 -11.98 -24.12
C ALA A 276 4.58 -12.01 -24.12
N MET A 277 5.20 -11.71 -22.97
CA MET A 277 6.63 -11.93 -22.83
C MET A 277 6.77 -13.45 -22.92
N MET A 278 7.14 -13.91 -24.10
CA MET A 278 7.66 -15.24 -24.34
C MET A 278 8.67 -15.54 -23.24
N GLY A 279 8.51 -16.69 -22.59
CA GLY A 279 9.41 -17.15 -21.53
C GLY A 279 10.87 -17.16 -21.99
N PRO A 280 11.82 -17.29 -21.05
CA PRO A 280 13.22 -17.35 -21.40
C PRO A 280 13.47 -18.53 -22.36
N PRO A 281 14.33 -18.37 -23.38
CA PRO A 281 14.71 -19.49 -24.23
C PRO A 281 15.34 -20.59 -23.38
N ALA A 282 14.99 -21.84 -23.73
CA ALA A 282 15.49 -23.07 -23.12
C ALA A 282 17.01 -23.23 -23.26
#